data_AF-A0A140NR41-F1
#
_entry.id   AF-A0A140NR41-F1
#
_cell.length_a   1.000
_cell.length_b   1.000
_cell.length_c   1.000
_cell.angle_alpha   90.00
_cell.angle_beta   90.00
_cell.angle_gamma   90.00
#
_symmetry.space_group_name_H-M   'P 1'
#
loop_
_entity.id
_entity.type
_entity.pdbx_description
1 polymer ?
#
loop_
_entity_poly.entity_id
_entity_poly.type
_entity_poly.pdbx_seq_one_letter_code
_entity_poly.pdbx_strand_id
1 'polypeptide(L)' 'MESELIQVPKDLLEELASEYQSKILEFMQGYKGYYDTVGTRWNRVYNYYVDNFNAAAELLGWDKMEKIE' A
#
# COMPACT_ATOMS: atom_id res chain seq x y z
N MET A 1 -24.67 17.11 5.97
CA MET A 1 -23.38 17.81 5.93
C MET A 1 -22.73 17.39 4.64
N GLU A 2 -22.59 18.31 3.69
CA GLU A 2 -21.76 18.07 2.51
C GLU A 2 -20.33 17.89 3.02
N SER A 3 -19.75 16.71 2.84
CA SER A 3 -18.35 16.49 3.14
C SER A 3 -17.55 17.31 2.13
N GLU A 4 -16.86 18.35 2.59
CA GLU A 4 -15.87 19.04 1.78
C GLU A 4 -14.88 17.99 1.24
N LEU A 5 -14.81 17.87 -0.08
CA LEU A 5 -13.83 17.00 -0.73
C LEU A 5 -12.45 17.60 -0.47
N ILE A 6 -11.72 17.00 0.45
CA ILE A 6 -10.32 17.36 0.71
C ILE A 6 -9.54 17.05 -0.57
N GLN A 7 -9.03 18.08 -1.25
CA GLN A 7 -8.07 17.91 -2.32
C GLN A 7 -6.71 17.64 -1.71
N VAL A 8 -6.25 16.39 -1.78
CA VAL A 8 -4.87 16.04 -1.39
C VAL A 8 -3.93 16.46 -2.53
N PRO A 9 -2.88 17.24 -2.24
CA PRO A 9 -1.86 17.57 -3.22
C PRO A 9 -1.25 16.32 -3.85
N LYS A 10 -1.06 16.37 -5.17
CA LYS A 10 -0.56 15.23 -5.96
C LYS A 10 0.83 14.77 -5.49
N ASP A 11 1.72 15.71 -5.22
CA ASP A 11 3.06 15.47 -4.70
C ASP A 11 3.05 14.69 -3.37
N LEU A 12 2.13 15.03 -2.46
CA LEU A 12 1.97 14.28 -1.20
C LEU A 12 1.45 12.86 -1.42
N LEU A 13 0.56 12.65 -2.40
CA LEU A 13 0.11 11.31 -2.76
C LEU A 13 1.25 10.49 -3.39
N GLU A 14 2.07 11.11 -4.24
CA GLU A 14 3.24 10.46 -4.86
C GLU A 14 4.29 10.08 -3.82
N GLU A 15 4.54 10.95 -2.84
CA GLU A 15 5.44 10.68 -1.71
C GLU A 15 4.91 9.51 -0.87
N LEU A 16 3.61 9.52 -0.54
CA LEU A 16 2.97 8.45 0.22
C LEU A 16 3.03 7.10 -0.52
N ALA A 17 2.72 7.09 -1.82
CA ALA A 17 2.80 5.90 -2.65
C ALA A 17 4.24 5.36 -2.69
N SER A 18 5.23 6.24 -2.86
CA SER A 18 6.65 5.88 -2.88
C SER A 18 7.14 5.31 -1.54
N GLU A 19 6.65 5.86 -0.42
CA GLU A 19 6.95 5.37 0.92
C GLU A 19 6.43 3.95 1.11
N TYR A 20 5.15 3.69 0.78
CA TYR A 20 4.58 2.35 0.92
C TYR A 20 5.19 1.35 -0.05
N GLN A 21 5.49 1.74 -1.29
CA GLN A 21 6.23 0.91 -2.23
C GLN A 21 7.59 0.50 -1.65
N SER A 22 8.34 1.43 -1.04
CA SER A 22 9.61 1.13 -0.40
C SER A 22 9.45 0.15 0.77
N LYS A 23 8.46 0.36 1.63
CA LYS A 23 8.13 -0.56 2.74
C LYS A 23 7.77 -1.96 2.24
N ILE A 24 7.00 -2.06 1.15
CA ILE A 24 6.66 -3.36 0.54
C ILE A 24 7.93 -4.09 0.09
N LEU A 25 8.82 -3.40 -0.62
CA LEU A 25 10.08 -4.00 -1.10
C LEU A 25 10.97 -4.47 0.05
N GLU A 26 11.17 -3.64 1.08
CA GLU A 26 11.93 -3.99 2.28
C GLU A 26 11.31 -5.18 3.01
N PHE A 27 9.98 -5.17 3.16
CA PHE A 27 9.25 -6.22 3.85
C PHE A 27 9.33 -7.55 3.10
N MET A 28 9.17 -7.54 1.77
CA MET A 28 9.32 -8.73 0.93
C MET A 28 10.71 -9.35 1.02
N GLN A 29 11.75 -8.52 1.14
CA GLN A 29 13.13 -8.99 1.32
C GLN A 29 13.34 -9.57 2.72
N GLY A 30 12.89 -8.88 3.77
CA GLY A 30 13.11 -9.28 5.17
C GLY A 30 12.29 -10.49 5.61
N TYR A 31 11.10 -10.68 5.04
CA TYR A 31 10.13 -11.71 5.45
C TYR A 31 9.80 -12.71 4.35
N LYS A 32 10.71 -12.91 3.39
CA LYS A 32 10.54 -13.85 2.29
C LYS A 32 10.14 -15.25 2.79
N GLY A 33 9.06 -15.80 2.26
CA GLY A 33 8.50 -17.11 2.65
C GLY A 33 7.61 -17.09 3.90
N TYR A 34 7.45 -15.94 4.55
CA TYR A 34 6.51 -15.76 5.66
C TYR A 34 5.28 -14.95 5.27
N TYR A 35 5.44 -13.92 4.43
CA TYR A 35 4.34 -13.02 4.06
C TYR A 35 3.39 -13.61 2.99
N ASP A 36 3.87 -14.59 2.23
CA ASP A 36 3.14 -15.36 1.23
C ASP A 36 2.22 -16.42 1.86
N THR A 37 2.43 -16.74 3.13
CA THR A 37 1.54 -17.65 3.87
C THR A 37 0.29 -16.90 4.33
N VAL A 38 -0.81 -17.13 3.64
CA VAL A 38 -2.15 -16.59 3.92
C VAL A 38 -2.54 -16.72 5.39
N GLY A 39 -3.14 -15.66 5.94
CA GLY A 39 -3.72 -15.66 7.27
C GLY A 39 -2.71 -15.46 8.41
N THR A 40 -1.41 -15.52 8.12
CA THR A 40 -0.35 -15.22 9.09
C THR A 40 -0.29 -13.73 9.43
N ARG A 41 0.38 -13.41 10.55
CA ARG A 41 0.68 -12.02 10.91
C ARG A 41 1.41 -11.28 9.78
N TRP A 42 2.37 -11.93 9.12
CA TRP A 42 3.20 -11.30 8.11
C TRP A 42 2.44 -11.04 6.80
N ASN A 43 1.56 -11.96 6.41
CA ASN A 43 0.62 -11.75 5.30
C ASN A 43 -0.29 -10.53 5.56
N ARG A 44 -0.84 -10.39 6.78
CA ARG A 44 -1.66 -9.22 7.13
C ARG A 44 -0.88 -7.90 7.09
N VAL A 45 0.38 -7.91 7.52
CA VAL A 45 1.24 -6.71 7.47
C VAL A 45 1.59 -6.35 6.02
N TYR A 46 1.93 -7.32 5.18
CA TYR A 46 2.13 -7.11 3.76
C TYR A 46 0.89 -6.49 3.10
N ASN A 47 -0.27 -7.11 3.29
CA ASN A 47 -1.53 -6.62 2.73
C ASN A 47 -1.89 -5.23 3.26
N TYR A 48 -1.56 -4.89 4.50
CA TYR A 48 -1.72 -3.53 5.03
C TYR A 48 -0.89 -2.51 4.23
N TYR A 49 0.37 -2.80 3.92
CA TYR A 49 1.19 -1.89 3.10
C TYR A 49 0.66 -1.79 1.67
N VAL A 50 0.24 -2.91 1.08
CA VAL A 50 -0.39 -2.93 -0.25
C VAL A 50 -1.69 -2.13 -0.27
N ASP A 51 -2.55 -2.24 0.74
CA ASP A 51 -3.80 -1.48 0.84
C ASP A 51 -3.55 0.03 0.86
N ASN A 52 -2.54 0.48 1.60
CA ASN A 52 -2.20 1.90 1.67
C ASN A 52 -1.54 2.41 0.37
N PHE A 53 -0.65 1.62 -0.26
CA PHE A 53 -0.14 1.93 -1.59
C PHE A 53 -1.29 2.06 -2.59
N ASN A 54 -2.21 1.10 -2.61
CA ASN A 54 -3.34 1.06 -3.54
C ASN A 54 -4.32 2.21 -3.33
N ALA A 55 -4.49 2.69 -2.09
CA ALA A 55 -5.31 3.86 -1.81
C ALA A 55 -4.72 5.14 -2.43
N ALA A 56 -3.40 5.33 -2.33
CA ALA A 56 -2.72 6.44 -3.00
C ALA A 56 -2.71 6.27 -4.53
N ALA A 57 -2.42 5.06 -5.02
CA ALA A 57 -2.42 4.74 -6.43
C ALA A 57 -3.78 4.99 -7.10
N GLU A 58 -4.89 4.68 -6.42
CA GLU A 58 -6.24 4.95 -6.92
C GLU A 58 -6.50 6.44 -7.13
N LEU A 59 -6.09 7.28 -6.18
CA LEU A 59 -6.22 8.74 -6.29
C LEU A 59 -5.31 9.33 -7.37
N LEU A 60 -4.17 8.68 -7.63
CA LEU A 60 -3.20 9.06 -8.66
C LEU A 60 -3.50 8.49 -10.05
N GLY A 61 -4.41 7.53 -10.17
CA GLY A 61 -4.67 6.78 -11.40
C GLY A 61 -3.51 5.84 -11.80
N TRP A 62 -2.75 5.32 -10.83
CA TRP A 62 -1.65 4.39 -11.03
C TRP A 62 -2.10 2.93 -10.96
N ASP A 63 -1.25 2.03 -11.48
CA ASP A 63 -1.45 0.59 -11.35
C ASP A 63 -1.41 0.16 -9.88
N LYS A 64 -2.33 -0.74 -9.51
CA LYS A 64 -2.44 -1.31 -8.17
C LYS A 64 -1.56 -2.55 -8.04
N MET A 65 -1.06 -2.79 -6.82
CA MET A 65 -0.38 -4.02 -6.46
C MET A 65 -1.38 -5.08 -5.99
N GLU A 66 -1.07 -6.34 -6.28
CA GLU A 66 -1.89 -7.47 -5.85
C GLU A 66 -1.70 -7.77 -4.36
N LYS A 67 -2.80 -8.15 -3.71
CA LYS A 67 -2.82 -8.69 -2.36
C LYS A 67 -2.63 -10.19 -2.40
N ILE A 68 -2.22 -10.77 -1.27
CA ILE A 68 -2.16 -12.21 -1.10
C ILE A 68 -3.35 -12.64 -0.22
N GLU A 69 -4.29 -13.38 -0.79
CA GLU A 69 -5.54 -13.85 -0.15
C GLU A 69 -5.55 -15.36 0.08
#